data_AF-A0A6P4A4D6-F1
#
_entry.id   AF-A0A6P4A4D6-F1
#
_cell.length_a   1.000
_cell.length_b   1.000
_cell.length_c   1.000
_cell.angle_alpha   90.00
_cell.angle_beta   90.00
_cell.angle_gamma   90.00
#
_symmetry.space_group_name_H-M   'P 1'
#
loop_
_entity.id
_entity.type
_entity.pdbx_description
1 polymer ?
#
loop_
_entity_poly.entity_id
_entity_poly.type
_entity_poly.pdbx_seq_one_letter_code
_entity_poly.pdbx_strand_id
1 'polypeptide(L)'
;MSQGQPRRDEQEPIKYGDVFDVHGDLADKPIAPQDAAMMQTAETAVLGQTRKGGPAATMQAAATWNERAGVVRHTEVSDAAGGQGVTVTETDVPGRRIITEAVGGQVVGQSVQPTPVQQGSTTSAITIGEALEATAQTMGDKPVDQSDAAAIQAAEVRATGVNVVTPGGLAATAQSAASYNAGIDKDDNKVKLRDILTGATAKLPADKAATRQDAEGVTTAELRNNPNMSTQPGGIAASVTAAARLNENMNI
;
A
#
# COMPACT_ATOMS: atom_id res chain seq x y z
N MET A 1 -22.07 51.59 -41.54
CA MET A 1 -21.85 50.17 -41.91
C MET A 1 -21.29 49.47 -40.68
N SER A 2 -22.16 48.94 -39.81
CA SER A 2 -21.75 48.21 -38.61
C SER A 2 -21.39 46.78 -39.01
N GLN A 3 -20.11 46.45 -38.92
CA GLN A 3 -19.60 45.09 -39.02
C GLN A 3 -20.16 44.28 -37.85
N GLY A 4 -21.12 43.40 -38.14
CA GLY A 4 -21.62 42.42 -37.18
C GLY A 4 -20.53 41.41 -36.87
N GLN A 5 -20.18 41.28 -35.59
CA GLN A 5 -19.29 40.24 -35.10
C GLN A 5 -19.81 38.85 -35.50
N PRO A 6 -18.92 37.90 -35.87
CA PRO A 6 -19.33 36.54 -36.12
C PRO A 6 -19.89 35.95 -34.83
N ARG A 7 -21.14 35.46 -34.91
CA ARG A 7 -21.78 34.69 -33.85
C ARG A 7 -20.86 33.51 -33.54
N ARG A 8 -20.34 33.45 -32.32
CA ARG A 8 -19.72 32.22 -31.81
C ARG A 8 -20.82 31.19 -31.83
N ASP A 9 -20.66 30.12 -32.59
CA ASP A 9 -21.52 28.94 -32.47
C ASP A 9 -21.56 28.58 -30.98
N GLU A 10 -22.75 28.52 -30.39
CA GLU A 10 -22.97 28.15 -28.99
C GLU A 10 -22.50 26.69 -28.84
N GLN A 11 -21.22 26.52 -28.54
CA GLN A 11 -20.60 25.22 -28.32
C GLN A 11 -21.21 24.63 -27.06
N GLU A 12 -22.03 23.60 -27.23
CA GLU A 12 -22.71 22.94 -26.11
C GLU A 12 -21.68 22.44 -25.10
N PRO A 13 -21.87 22.74 -23.80
CA PRO A 13 -20.97 22.25 -22.77
C PRO A 13 -21.01 20.72 -22.69
N ILE A 14 -19.87 20.13 -22.33
CA ILE A 14 -19.82 18.74 -21.88
C ILE A 14 -20.46 18.68 -20.50
N LYS A 15 -21.57 17.94 -20.40
CA LYS A 15 -22.35 17.75 -19.19
C LYS A 15 -22.00 16.44 -18.49
N TYR A 16 -22.44 16.27 -17.25
CA TYR A 16 -22.23 15.01 -16.53
C TYR A 16 -22.87 13.81 -17.24
N GLY A 17 -24.07 13.98 -17.82
CA GLY A 17 -24.76 12.90 -18.54
C GLY A 17 -24.07 12.45 -19.84
N ASP A 18 -23.16 13.26 -20.38
CA ASP A 18 -22.39 12.92 -21.57
C ASP A 18 -21.21 11.99 -21.27
N VAL A 19 -20.76 11.97 -20.01
CA VAL A 19 -19.54 11.25 -19.58
C VAL A 19 -19.80 10.19 -18.52
N PHE A 20 -20.91 10.30 -17.79
CA PHE A 20 -21.29 9.40 -16.71
C PHE A 20 -22.75 8.98 -16.85
N ASP A 21 -23.05 7.75 -16.42
CA ASP A 21 -24.43 7.24 -16.39
C ASP A 21 -25.19 7.82 -15.19
N VAL A 22 -25.51 9.11 -15.29
CA VAL A 22 -26.27 9.88 -14.29
C VAL A 22 -27.53 10.46 -14.91
N HIS A 23 -28.52 10.80 -14.07
CA HIS A 23 -29.84 11.20 -14.53
C HIS A 23 -30.37 12.41 -13.76
N GLY A 24 -31.38 13.09 -14.32
CA GLY A 24 -32.02 14.25 -13.70
C GLY A 24 -31.10 15.48 -13.69
N ASP A 25 -31.27 16.35 -12.70
CA ASP A 25 -30.63 17.66 -12.66
C ASP A 25 -29.09 17.63 -12.75
N LEU A 26 -28.43 16.55 -12.33
CA LEU A 26 -26.98 16.41 -12.47
C LEU A 26 -26.57 16.19 -13.94
N ALA A 27 -27.32 15.35 -14.66
CA ALA A 27 -27.00 14.98 -16.05
C ALA A 27 -26.99 16.19 -16.98
N ASP A 28 -27.83 17.19 -16.70
CA ASP A 28 -27.95 18.41 -17.49
C ASP A 28 -26.90 19.50 -17.15
N LYS A 29 -26.14 19.32 -16.07
CA LYS A 29 -25.16 20.32 -15.61
C LYS A 29 -23.82 20.19 -16.35
N PRO A 30 -23.21 21.32 -16.74
CA PRO A 30 -21.86 21.31 -17.26
C PRO A 30 -20.86 20.90 -16.17
N ILE A 31 -19.81 20.17 -16.56
CA ILE A 31 -18.73 19.84 -15.62
C ILE A 31 -17.85 21.07 -15.42
N ALA A 32 -17.77 21.56 -14.18
CA ALA A 32 -17.00 22.73 -13.82
C ALA A 32 -15.60 22.39 -13.26
N PRO A 33 -14.60 23.30 -13.38
CA PRO A 33 -13.25 23.07 -12.85
C PRO A 33 -13.20 22.78 -11.35
N GLN A 34 -14.05 23.44 -10.55
CA GLN A 34 -14.14 23.21 -9.11
C GLN A 34 -14.64 21.81 -8.80
N ASP A 35 -15.66 21.32 -9.50
CA ASP A 35 -16.20 19.99 -9.27
C ASP A 35 -15.15 18.92 -9.57
N ALA A 36 -14.39 19.11 -10.65
CA ALA A 36 -13.27 18.25 -11.01
C ALA A 36 -12.16 18.28 -9.94
N ALA A 37 -11.88 19.45 -9.37
CA ALA A 37 -10.92 19.60 -8.27
C ALA A 37 -11.41 18.94 -6.96
N MET A 38 -12.72 19.03 -6.67
CA MET A 38 -13.33 18.35 -5.52
C MET A 38 -13.26 16.83 -5.69
N MET A 39 -13.57 16.30 -6.88
CA MET A 39 -13.43 14.88 -7.20
C MET A 39 -11.98 14.42 -7.08
N GLN A 40 -11.03 15.20 -7.61
CA GLN A 40 -9.62 14.89 -7.47
C GLN A 40 -9.19 14.83 -6.00
N THR A 41 -9.66 15.78 -5.19
CA THR A 41 -9.37 15.81 -3.75
C THR A 41 -9.94 14.58 -3.04
N ALA A 42 -11.17 14.19 -3.38
CA ALA A 42 -11.82 13.02 -2.82
C ALA A 42 -11.13 11.70 -3.26
N GLU A 43 -10.75 11.57 -4.53
CA GLU A 43 -9.95 10.44 -5.03
C GLU A 43 -8.60 10.37 -4.30
N THR A 44 -7.87 11.47 -4.20
CA THR A 44 -6.56 11.49 -3.52
C THR A 44 -6.69 11.19 -2.03
N ALA A 45 -7.76 11.63 -1.36
CA ALA A 45 -7.98 11.35 0.05
C ALA A 45 -8.21 9.86 0.35
N VAL A 46 -8.89 9.12 -0.54
CA VAL A 46 -9.21 7.70 -0.36
C VAL A 46 -8.16 6.78 -0.98
N LEU A 47 -7.65 7.14 -2.17
CA LEU A 47 -6.79 6.28 -2.98
C LEU A 47 -5.31 6.70 -2.95
N GLY A 48 -4.98 7.82 -2.30
CA GLY A 48 -3.62 8.38 -2.22
C GLY A 48 -3.10 9.02 -3.51
N GLN A 49 -3.78 8.79 -4.64
CA GLN A 49 -3.46 9.38 -5.94
C GLN A 49 -4.71 9.46 -6.83
N THR A 50 -4.71 10.40 -7.77
CA THR A 50 -5.72 10.49 -8.82
C THR A 50 -5.53 9.38 -9.85
N ARG A 51 -6.61 8.69 -10.24
CA ARG A 51 -6.52 7.59 -11.20
C ARG A 51 -6.51 8.08 -12.63
N LYS A 52 -5.56 7.56 -13.43
CA LYS A 52 -5.55 7.79 -14.88
C LYS A 52 -6.78 7.14 -15.51
N GLY A 53 -7.61 7.94 -16.19
CA GLY A 53 -8.86 7.50 -16.80
C GLY A 53 -9.99 7.21 -15.79
N GLY A 54 -9.83 7.63 -14.53
CA GLY A 54 -10.90 7.60 -13.53
C GLY A 54 -11.84 8.82 -13.62
N PRO A 55 -12.90 8.86 -12.80
CA PRO A 55 -13.87 9.95 -12.79
C PRO A 55 -13.25 11.35 -12.65
N ALA A 56 -12.26 11.55 -11.76
CA ALA A 56 -11.59 12.84 -11.63
C ALA A 56 -10.88 13.26 -12.92
N ALA A 57 -10.15 12.35 -13.56
CA ALA A 57 -9.42 12.65 -14.80
C ALA A 57 -10.38 12.98 -15.96
N THR A 58 -11.50 12.25 -16.05
CA THR A 58 -12.56 12.51 -17.03
C THR A 58 -13.22 13.87 -16.79
N MET A 59 -13.54 14.19 -15.53
CA MET A 59 -14.10 15.49 -15.15
C MET A 59 -13.12 16.64 -15.44
N GLN A 60 -11.83 16.46 -15.18
CA GLN A 60 -10.81 17.47 -15.50
C GLN A 60 -10.69 17.74 -16.99
N ALA A 61 -10.76 16.70 -17.83
CA ALA A 61 -10.74 16.85 -19.27
C ALA A 61 -11.97 17.62 -19.78
N ALA A 62 -13.16 17.25 -19.29
CA ALA A 62 -14.41 17.93 -19.61
C ALA A 62 -14.42 19.39 -19.14
N ALA A 63 -14.00 19.66 -17.90
CA ALA A 63 -13.91 21.00 -17.34
C ALA A 63 -12.91 21.89 -18.09
N THR A 64 -11.74 21.35 -18.45
CA THR A 64 -10.73 22.08 -19.23
C THR A 64 -11.28 22.47 -20.60
N TRP A 65 -12.06 21.58 -21.22
CA TRP A 65 -12.72 21.87 -22.48
C TRP A 65 -13.81 22.95 -22.31
N ASN A 66 -14.70 22.80 -21.32
CA ASN A 66 -15.78 23.75 -21.02
C ASN A 66 -15.23 25.16 -20.69
N GLU A 67 -14.13 25.24 -19.95
CA GLU A 67 -13.45 26.51 -19.62
C GLU A 67 -12.84 27.16 -20.86
N ARG A 68 -12.18 26.39 -21.73
CA ARG A 68 -11.62 26.89 -23.00
C ARG A 68 -12.71 27.34 -23.98
N ALA A 69 -13.84 26.66 -23.99
CA ALA A 69 -15.03 27.06 -24.74
C ALA A 69 -15.72 28.31 -24.14
N GLY A 70 -15.32 28.72 -22.92
CA GLY A 70 -15.87 29.88 -22.23
C GLY A 70 -17.28 29.65 -21.66
N VAL A 71 -17.70 28.39 -21.54
CA VAL A 71 -19.04 28.01 -21.10
C VAL A 71 -19.14 27.94 -19.57
N VAL A 72 -18.03 27.64 -18.89
CA VAL A 72 -17.90 27.69 -17.42
C VAL A 72 -16.71 28.55 -17.02
N ARG A 73 -16.78 29.20 -15.85
CA ARG A 73 -15.66 29.97 -15.30
C ARG A 73 -14.78 29.13 -14.38
N HIS A 74 -13.52 29.54 -14.25
CA HIS A 74 -12.55 28.93 -13.34
C HIS A 74 -12.96 28.94 -11.86
N THR A 75 -14.04 29.61 -11.46
CA THR A 75 -14.49 29.70 -10.05
C THR A 75 -15.88 29.11 -9.85
N GLU A 76 -16.45 28.50 -10.89
CA GLU A 76 -17.82 28.03 -10.92
C GLU A 76 -17.92 26.64 -10.28
N VAL A 77 -18.83 26.49 -9.34
CA VAL A 77 -19.13 25.22 -8.66
C VAL A 77 -20.55 24.86 -9.02
N SER A 78 -20.82 23.59 -9.38
CA SER A 78 -22.21 23.18 -9.58
C SER A 78 -22.93 23.02 -8.23
N ASP A 79 -24.22 23.36 -8.18
CA ASP A 79 -25.02 23.20 -6.95
C ASP A 79 -25.05 21.74 -6.43
N ALA A 80 -24.83 20.76 -7.32
CA ALA A 80 -24.76 19.35 -6.94
C ALA A 80 -23.48 19.03 -6.14
N ALA A 81 -22.33 19.51 -6.61
CA ALA A 81 -21.06 19.37 -5.91
C ALA A 81 -20.97 20.27 -4.66
N GLY A 82 -21.53 21.48 -4.72
CA GLY A 82 -21.50 22.46 -3.63
C GLY A 82 -22.50 22.19 -2.50
N GLY A 83 -23.67 21.61 -2.80
CA GLY A 83 -24.74 21.38 -1.81
C GLY A 83 -24.79 19.97 -1.24
N GLN A 84 -24.56 18.95 -2.06
CA GLN A 84 -24.62 17.53 -1.66
C GLN A 84 -23.24 16.84 -1.65
N GLY A 85 -22.20 17.54 -2.10
CA GLY A 85 -20.83 17.10 -1.99
C GLY A 85 -20.38 16.11 -3.07
N VAL A 86 -19.07 15.97 -3.16
CA VAL A 86 -18.39 14.91 -3.90
C VAL A 86 -17.88 13.89 -2.90
N THR A 87 -18.23 12.63 -3.08
CA THR A 87 -17.87 11.55 -2.15
C THR A 87 -17.20 10.41 -2.89
N VAL A 88 -16.07 9.96 -2.36
CA VAL A 88 -15.46 8.68 -2.72
C VAL A 88 -15.55 7.79 -1.50
N THR A 89 -16.13 6.61 -1.65
CA THR A 89 -16.32 5.64 -0.58
C THR A 89 -15.65 4.33 -0.95
N GLU A 90 -15.01 3.72 0.03
CA GLU A 90 -14.41 2.39 -0.07
C GLU A 90 -15.28 1.43 0.73
N THR A 91 -15.77 0.39 0.06
CA THR A 91 -16.52 -0.70 0.69
C THR A 91 -15.71 -1.98 0.56
N ASP A 92 -15.26 -2.50 1.69
CA ASP A 92 -14.56 -3.77 1.76
C ASP A 92 -15.55 -4.93 1.66
N VAL A 93 -15.29 -5.82 0.69
CA VAL A 93 -15.94 -7.11 0.58
C VAL A 93 -14.86 -8.21 0.60
N PRO A 94 -15.18 -9.46 0.96
CA PRO A 94 -14.17 -10.52 0.98
C PRO A 94 -13.38 -10.62 -0.34
N GLY A 95 -12.07 -10.34 -0.28
CA GLY A 95 -11.13 -10.43 -1.39
C GLY A 95 -11.17 -9.29 -2.42
N ARG A 96 -12.02 -8.28 -2.24
CA ARG A 96 -12.13 -7.13 -3.16
C ARG A 96 -12.50 -5.87 -2.38
N ARG A 97 -12.01 -4.73 -2.83
CA ARG A 97 -12.53 -3.43 -2.41
C ARG A 97 -13.34 -2.82 -3.53
N ILE A 98 -14.49 -2.26 -3.17
CA ILE A 98 -15.37 -1.56 -4.09
C ILE A 98 -15.20 -0.08 -3.82
N ILE A 99 -14.64 0.64 -4.79
CA ILE A 99 -14.55 2.09 -4.75
C ILE A 99 -15.76 2.65 -5.48
N THR A 100 -16.56 3.44 -4.78
CA THR A 100 -17.75 4.11 -5.31
C THR A 100 -17.56 5.62 -5.21
N GLU A 101 -17.61 6.27 -6.37
CA GLU A 101 -17.34 7.69 -6.57
C GLU A 101 -18.66 8.35 -7.00
N ALA A 102 -19.09 9.38 -6.28
CA ALA A 102 -20.39 10.01 -6.46
C ALA A 102 -20.33 11.53 -6.38
N VAL A 103 -21.21 12.18 -7.16
CA VAL A 103 -21.45 13.63 -7.15
C VAL A 103 -22.92 13.85 -6.89
N GLY A 104 -23.26 14.68 -5.90
CA GLY A 104 -24.68 14.94 -5.57
C GLY A 104 -25.47 13.67 -5.23
N GLY A 105 -24.82 12.69 -4.59
CA GLY A 105 -25.42 11.41 -4.23
C GLY A 105 -25.65 10.42 -5.39
N GLN A 106 -25.31 10.80 -6.63
CA GLN A 106 -25.36 9.90 -7.78
C GLN A 106 -23.98 9.34 -8.11
N VAL A 107 -23.90 8.03 -8.36
CA VAL A 107 -22.65 7.33 -8.68
C VAL A 107 -22.18 7.74 -10.08
N VAL A 108 -21.00 8.33 -10.16
CA VAL A 108 -20.33 8.67 -11.43
C VAL A 108 -19.26 7.64 -11.79
N GLY A 109 -18.80 6.84 -10.83
CA GLY A 109 -17.85 5.78 -11.07
C GLY A 109 -17.93 4.69 -10.01
N GLN A 110 -17.83 3.44 -10.45
CA GLN A 110 -17.63 2.32 -9.54
C GLN A 110 -16.53 1.44 -10.09
N SER A 111 -15.58 1.08 -9.24
CA SER A 111 -14.54 0.14 -9.60
C SER A 111 -14.35 -0.90 -8.53
N VAL A 112 -14.29 -2.15 -8.98
CA VAL A 112 -13.94 -3.29 -8.13
C VAL A 112 -12.45 -3.50 -8.31
N GLN A 113 -11.70 -3.31 -7.24
CA GLN A 113 -10.28 -3.59 -7.21
C GLN A 113 -10.07 -4.83 -6.35
N PRO A 114 -9.18 -5.75 -6.71
CA PRO A 114 -8.62 -6.68 -5.73
C PRO A 114 -8.09 -5.81 -4.59
N THR A 115 -8.41 -6.15 -3.34
CA THR A 115 -7.86 -5.43 -2.20
C THR A 115 -6.34 -5.46 -2.36
N PRO A 116 -5.66 -4.31 -2.56
CA PRO A 116 -4.22 -4.29 -2.52
C PRO A 116 -3.83 -4.92 -1.18
N VAL A 117 -2.83 -5.79 -1.16
CA VAL A 117 -2.17 -6.20 0.08
C VAL A 117 -1.51 -4.97 0.67
N GLN A 118 -2.32 -4.16 1.35
CA GLN A 118 -1.91 -2.92 1.97
C GLN A 118 -1.30 -3.34 3.31
N GLN A 119 0.03 -3.36 3.33
CA GLN A 119 0.82 -3.30 4.55
C GLN A 119 0.31 -2.12 5.38
N GLY A 120 -0.48 -2.40 6.43
CA GLY A 120 -0.90 -1.38 7.38
C GLY A 120 -2.30 -1.53 7.96
N SER A 121 -2.43 -2.42 8.94
CA SER A 121 -3.37 -2.31 10.08
C SER A 121 -4.88 -2.45 9.84
N THR A 122 -5.31 -3.68 9.49
CA THR A 122 -6.62 -4.23 9.90
C THR A 122 -6.43 -5.72 10.17
N THR A 123 -5.99 -6.09 11.38
CA THR A 123 -5.89 -7.49 11.87
C THR A 123 -5.57 -8.53 10.79
N SER A 124 -4.63 -8.21 9.91
CA SER A 124 -4.10 -9.13 8.92
C SER A 124 -3.04 -9.95 9.65
N ALA A 125 -3.01 -11.26 9.37
CA ALA A 125 -2.05 -12.13 10.00
C ALA A 125 -0.62 -11.60 9.78
N ILE A 126 0.08 -11.35 10.87
CA ILE A 126 1.45 -10.81 10.91
C ILE A 126 2.35 -11.72 10.09
N THR A 127 3.06 -11.17 9.12
CA THR A 127 3.93 -11.95 8.23
C THR A 127 5.28 -12.27 8.87
N ILE A 128 6.03 -13.18 8.25
CA ILE A 128 7.38 -13.48 8.68
C ILE A 128 8.29 -12.26 8.45
N GLY A 129 8.14 -11.55 7.33
CA GLY A 129 8.85 -10.29 7.06
C GLY A 129 8.59 -9.20 8.09
N GLU A 130 7.33 -9.01 8.50
CA GLU A 130 6.97 -8.05 9.55
C GLU A 130 7.59 -8.41 10.91
N ALA A 131 7.63 -9.71 11.25
CA ALA A 131 8.31 -10.18 12.46
C ALA A 131 9.83 -9.94 12.43
N LEU A 132 10.45 -10.06 11.26
CA LEU A 132 11.86 -9.75 11.06
C LEU A 132 12.12 -8.25 11.17
N GLU A 133 11.27 -7.40 10.60
CA GLU A 133 11.37 -5.93 10.75
C GLU A 133 11.18 -5.50 12.21
N ALA A 134 10.26 -6.13 12.94
CA ALA A 134 10.11 -5.89 14.38
C ALA A 134 11.40 -6.20 15.15
N THR A 135 12.12 -7.26 14.74
CA THR A 135 13.42 -7.61 15.33
C THR A 135 14.48 -6.54 15.05
N ALA A 136 14.42 -5.89 13.88
CA ALA A 136 15.29 -4.75 13.56
C ALA A 136 15.07 -3.58 14.53
N GLN A 137 13.86 -3.42 15.08
CA GLN A 137 13.55 -2.36 16.04
C GLN A 137 13.97 -2.72 17.47
N THR A 138 13.78 -3.98 17.89
CA THR A 138 14.09 -4.43 19.25
C THR A 138 15.58 -4.72 19.46
N MET A 139 16.22 -5.30 18.46
CA MET A 139 17.59 -5.84 18.52
C MET A 139 18.48 -5.27 17.41
N GLY A 140 18.09 -4.16 16.79
CA GLY A 140 18.78 -3.59 15.65
C GLY A 140 20.23 -3.19 15.89
N ASP A 141 20.66 -2.99 17.14
CA ASP A 141 22.06 -2.70 17.49
C ASP A 141 22.93 -3.95 17.68
N LYS A 142 22.33 -5.14 17.76
CA LYS A 142 23.06 -6.40 17.91
C LYS A 142 23.88 -6.68 16.62
N PRO A 143 25.19 -6.96 16.74
CA PRO A 143 25.97 -7.50 15.64
C PRO A 143 25.41 -8.85 15.17
N VAL A 144 25.33 -9.05 13.86
CA VAL A 144 24.85 -10.31 13.28
C VAL A 144 25.83 -11.44 13.58
N ASP A 145 25.34 -12.54 14.14
CA ASP A 145 26.08 -13.78 14.37
C ASP A 145 25.62 -14.95 13.46
N GLN A 146 26.27 -16.11 13.57
CA GLN A 146 25.93 -17.30 12.77
C GLN A 146 24.56 -17.89 13.12
N SER A 147 24.13 -17.76 14.38
CA SER A 147 22.80 -18.19 14.83
C SER A 147 21.72 -17.31 14.21
N ASP A 148 21.92 -16.00 14.19
CA ASP A 148 21.03 -15.04 13.55
C ASP A 148 20.93 -15.30 12.04
N ALA A 149 22.06 -15.52 11.37
CA ALA A 149 22.07 -15.82 9.94
C ALA A 149 21.32 -17.11 9.59
N ALA A 150 21.43 -18.15 10.43
CA ALA A 150 20.68 -19.39 10.27
C ALA A 150 19.17 -19.19 10.52
N ALA A 151 18.80 -18.40 11.52
CA ALA A 151 17.41 -18.07 11.82
C ALA A 151 16.77 -17.26 10.68
N ILE A 152 17.48 -16.26 10.14
CA ILE A 152 17.04 -15.46 8.99
C ILE A 152 16.88 -16.34 7.75
N GLN A 153 17.81 -17.26 7.50
CA GLN A 153 17.67 -18.21 6.39
C GLN A 153 16.41 -19.08 6.55
N ALA A 154 16.21 -19.65 7.74
CA ALA A 154 15.04 -20.48 8.00
C ALA A 154 13.73 -19.68 7.82
N ALA A 155 13.72 -18.41 8.23
CA ALA A 155 12.61 -17.50 8.05
C ALA A 155 12.36 -17.18 6.56
N GLU A 156 13.39 -16.86 5.78
CA GLU A 156 13.27 -16.59 4.33
C GLU A 156 12.73 -17.80 3.56
N VAL A 157 13.25 -19.00 3.84
CA VAL A 157 12.78 -20.26 3.22
C VAL A 157 11.31 -20.49 3.54
N ARG A 158 10.88 -20.21 4.77
CA ARG A 158 9.48 -20.37 5.20
C ARG A 158 8.56 -19.34 4.60
N ALA A 159 9.01 -18.09 4.55
CA ALA A 159 8.29 -16.98 3.96
C ALA A 159 8.01 -17.28 2.49
N THR A 160 9.06 -17.59 1.72
CA THR A 160 8.96 -17.73 0.26
C THR A 160 8.55 -19.11 -0.23
N GLY A 161 8.69 -20.15 0.60
CA GLY A 161 8.57 -21.55 0.18
C GLY A 161 9.73 -22.04 -0.70
N VAL A 162 10.74 -21.20 -0.95
CA VAL A 162 11.90 -21.51 -1.78
C VAL A 162 13.02 -22.03 -0.87
N ASN A 163 13.41 -23.30 -1.04
CA ASN A 163 14.43 -23.95 -0.22
C ASN A 163 15.88 -23.67 -0.69
N VAL A 164 16.05 -22.72 -1.61
CA VAL A 164 17.35 -22.30 -2.17
C VAL A 164 17.61 -20.87 -1.70
N VAL A 165 18.84 -20.61 -1.24
CA VAL A 165 19.26 -19.25 -0.89
C VAL A 165 19.24 -18.38 -2.15
N THR A 166 18.40 -17.35 -2.15
CA THR A 166 18.32 -16.44 -3.29
C THR A 166 19.56 -15.54 -3.28
N PRO A 167 20.34 -15.46 -4.38
CA PRO A 167 21.46 -14.52 -4.45
C PRO A 167 20.97 -13.08 -4.22
N GLY A 168 21.54 -12.41 -3.20
CA GLY A 168 21.12 -11.07 -2.81
C GLY A 168 19.87 -11.00 -1.90
N GLY A 169 19.32 -12.15 -1.50
CA GLY A 169 18.26 -12.24 -0.49
C GLY A 169 18.76 -11.96 0.93
N LEU A 170 17.83 -11.81 1.88
CA LEU A 170 18.13 -11.53 3.29
C LEU A 170 19.08 -12.57 3.90
N ALA A 171 18.84 -13.85 3.61
CA ALA A 171 19.65 -14.97 4.07
C ALA A 171 21.10 -14.87 3.57
N ALA A 172 21.29 -14.54 2.28
CA ALA A 172 22.61 -14.38 1.70
C ALA A 172 23.36 -13.19 2.34
N THR A 173 22.67 -12.07 2.54
CA THR A 173 23.27 -10.89 3.20
C THR A 173 23.62 -11.18 4.65
N ALA A 174 22.75 -11.88 5.39
CA ALA A 174 23.00 -12.26 6.78
C ALA A 174 24.19 -13.21 6.93
N GLN A 175 24.32 -14.21 6.05
CA GLN A 175 25.46 -15.13 6.03
C GLN A 175 26.79 -14.41 5.74
N SER A 176 26.78 -13.48 4.78
CA SER A 176 27.94 -12.63 4.48
C SER A 176 28.30 -11.75 5.67
N ALA A 177 27.31 -11.12 6.30
CA ALA A 177 27.48 -10.28 7.49
C ALA A 177 28.05 -11.06 8.68
N ALA A 178 27.53 -12.25 8.98
CA ALA A 178 28.03 -13.10 10.06
C ALA A 178 29.48 -13.55 9.82
N SER A 179 29.82 -13.90 8.57
CA SER A 179 31.18 -14.29 8.18
C SER A 179 32.16 -13.12 8.28
N TYR A 180 31.73 -11.92 7.88
CA TYR A 180 32.50 -10.69 8.01
C TYR A 180 32.72 -10.31 9.48
N ASN A 181 31.66 -10.36 10.29
CA ASN A 181 31.69 -10.02 11.70
C ASN A 181 32.57 -10.97 12.53
N ALA A 182 32.70 -12.24 12.12
CA ALA A 182 33.57 -13.20 12.79
C ALA A 182 35.06 -12.79 12.80
N GLY A 183 35.48 -11.97 11.83
CA GLY A 183 36.85 -11.46 11.73
C GLY A 183 37.06 -10.07 12.35
N ILE A 184 36.04 -9.50 13.02
CA ILE A 184 36.09 -8.14 13.56
C ILE A 184 36.00 -8.18 15.08
N ASP A 185 36.98 -7.59 15.76
CA ASP A 185 37.00 -7.55 17.22
C ASP A 185 36.11 -6.44 17.81
N LYS A 186 35.95 -5.30 17.10
CA LYS A 186 35.17 -4.16 17.57
C LYS A 186 33.73 -4.22 17.09
N ASP A 187 32.78 -4.34 18.01
CA ASP A 187 31.35 -4.43 17.69
C ASP A 187 30.81 -3.22 16.90
N ASP A 188 31.38 -2.02 17.07
CA ASP A 188 30.98 -0.83 16.32
C ASP A 188 31.21 -0.94 14.80
N ASN A 189 32.14 -1.80 14.38
CA ASN A 189 32.48 -2.01 12.97
C ASN A 189 31.72 -3.21 12.37
N LYS A 190 30.95 -3.94 13.18
CA LYS A 190 30.20 -5.11 12.74
C LYS A 190 28.91 -4.68 12.07
N VAL A 191 28.49 -5.46 11.08
CA VAL A 191 27.17 -5.34 10.46
C VAL A 191 26.12 -5.74 11.51
N LYS A 192 25.10 -4.90 11.68
CA LYS A 192 24.08 -5.09 12.71
C LYS A 192 22.78 -5.64 12.11
N LEU A 193 21.92 -6.18 12.97
CA LEU A 193 20.62 -6.72 12.53
C LEU A 193 19.76 -5.69 11.79
N ARG A 194 19.81 -4.40 12.18
CA ARG A 194 19.08 -3.34 11.47
C ARG A 194 19.48 -3.23 10.00
N ASP A 195 20.75 -3.43 9.67
CA ASP A 195 21.28 -3.22 8.32
C ASP A 195 20.74 -4.30 7.36
N ILE A 196 20.45 -5.49 7.91
CA ILE A 196 19.90 -6.62 7.16
C ILE A 196 18.38 -6.57 7.12
N LEU A 197 17.75 -6.46 8.28
CA LEU A 197 16.32 -6.70 8.49
C LEU A 197 15.43 -5.49 8.16
N THR A 198 15.99 -4.28 8.00
CA THR A 198 15.21 -3.14 7.54
C THR A 198 14.68 -3.41 6.13
N GLY A 199 13.36 -3.25 5.94
CA GLY A 199 12.70 -3.54 4.67
C GLY A 199 12.57 -5.03 4.36
N ALA A 200 12.64 -5.92 5.36
CA ALA A 200 12.53 -7.36 5.15
C ALA A 200 11.22 -7.75 4.43
N THR A 201 10.13 -7.06 4.72
CA THR A 201 8.83 -7.33 4.09
C THR A 201 8.85 -7.06 2.58
N ALA A 202 9.63 -6.07 2.12
CA ALA A 202 9.82 -5.78 0.69
C ALA A 202 10.85 -6.70 0.01
N LYS A 203 11.75 -7.32 0.78
CA LYS A 203 12.82 -8.20 0.28
C LYS A 203 12.38 -9.66 0.17
N LEU A 204 11.20 -10.01 0.69
CA LEU A 204 10.62 -11.35 0.64
C LEU A 204 9.53 -11.40 -0.47
N PRO A 205 9.81 -11.99 -1.65
CA PRO A 205 8.93 -11.91 -2.82
C PRO A 205 7.57 -12.61 -2.68
N ALA A 206 7.41 -13.49 -1.69
CA ALA A 206 6.17 -14.21 -1.42
C ALA A 206 5.91 -14.30 0.10
N ASP A 207 6.20 -13.23 0.83
CA ASP A 207 6.06 -13.21 2.29
C ASP A 207 4.66 -13.65 2.75
N LYS A 208 4.64 -14.64 3.64
CA LYS A 208 3.40 -15.26 4.12
C LYS A 208 3.18 -14.97 5.60
N ALA A 209 1.94 -15.14 6.05
CA ALA A 209 1.58 -15.10 7.46
C ALA A 209 2.43 -16.07 8.30
N ALA A 210 2.94 -15.60 9.44
CA ALA A 210 3.69 -16.43 10.36
C ALA A 210 2.78 -17.49 11.00
N THR A 211 3.16 -18.75 10.90
CA THR A 211 2.49 -19.87 11.59
C THR A 211 3.36 -20.44 12.70
N ARG A 212 2.75 -21.22 13.61
CA ARG A 212 3.50 -21.91 14.67
C ARG A 212 4.57 -22.86 14.11
N GLN A 213 4.28 -23.55 13.01
CA GLN A 213 5.26 -24.42 12.35
C GLN A 213 6.45 -23.62 11.80
N ASP A 214 6.21 -22.40 11.33
CA ASP A 214 7.29 -21.51 10.89
C ASP A 214 8.16 -21.09 12.08
N ALA A 215 7.53 -20.65 13.17
CA ALA A 215 8.21 -20.25 14.41
C ALA A 215 9.07 -21.38 15.01
N GLU A 216 8.54 -22.60 15.08
CA GLU A 216 9.28 -23.78 15.57
C GLU A 216 10.50 -24.09 14.69
N GLY A 217 10.35 -23.94 13.38
CA GLY A 217 11.44 -24.13 12.43
C GLY A 217 12.54 -23.08 12.54
N VAL A 218 12.19 -21.81 12.69
CA VAL A 218 13.14 -20.72 12.92
C VAL A 218 13.85 -20.91 14.26
N THR A 219 13.12 -21.25 15.31
CA THR A 219 13.67 -21.55 16.64
C THR A 219 14.66 -22.71 16.59
N THR A 220 14.34 -23.77 15.86
CA THR A 220 15.24 -24.93 15.68
C THR A 220 16.53 -24.53 14.95
N ALA A 221 16.43 -23.67 13.93
CA ALA A 221 17.60 -23.19 13.18
C ALA A 221 18.52 -22.31 14.04
N GLU A 222 17.94 -21.42 14.85
CA GLU A 222 18.67 -20.59 15.81
C GLU A 222 19.39 -21.48 16.83
N LEU A 223 18.67 -22.39 17.50
CA LEU A 223 19.24 -23.27 18.54
C LEU A 223 20.36 -24.18 18.01
N ARG A 224 20.23 -24.71 16.79
CA ARG A 224 21.26 -25.57 16.18
C ARG A 224 22.56 -24.82 15.88
N ASN A 225 22.48 -23.51 15.62
CA ASN A 225 23.61 -22.68 15.28
C ASN A 225 24.02 -21.75 16.43
N ASN A 226 23.37 -21.86 17.59
CA ASN A 226 23.74 -21.14 18.80
C ASN A 226 24.60 -22.03 19.72
N PRO A 227 25.86 -21.65 20.00
CA PRO A 227 26.73 -22.39 20.91
C PRO A 227 26.19 -22.47 22.35
N ASN A 228 25.31 -21.55 22.76
CA ASN A 228 24.70 -21.51 24.08
C ASN A 228 23.35 -22.23 24.16
N MET A 229 22.85 -22.80 23.06
CA MET A 229 21.55 -23.50 22.96
C MET A 229 20.37 -22.75 23.61
N SER A 230 20.35 -21.42 23.48
CA SER A 230 19.28 -20.58 24.02
C SER A 230 18.70 -19.69 22.94
N THR A 231 17.39 -19.47 22.96
CA THR A 231 16.77 -18.41 22.16
C THR A 231 17.00 -17.06 22.83
N GLN A 232 17.23 -16.00 22.05
CA GLN A 232 17.42 -14.67 22.62
C GLN A 232 16.07 -13.93 22.73
N PRO A 233 15.72 -13.38 23.91
CA PRO A 233 14.52 -12.55 24.05
C PRO A 233 14.57 -11.36 23.07
N GLY A 234 13.50 -11.17 22.29
CA GLY A 234 13.42 -10.12 21.27
C GLY A 234 14.25 -10.36 20.00
N GLY A 235 14.92 -11.52 19.89
CA GLY A 235 15.62 -11.96 18.69
C GLY A 235 14.67 -12.54 17.62
N ILE A 236 15.25 -13.05 16.54
CA ILE A 236 14.52 -13.47 15.34
C ILE A 236 13.48 -14.55 15.66
N ALA A 237 13.87 -15.62 16.37
CA ALA A 237 12.94 -16.69 16.73
C ALA A 237 11.81 -16.21 17.66
N ALA A 238 12.12 -15.32 18.60
CA ALA A 238 11.15 -14.77 19.54
C ALA A 238 10.09 -13.91 18.81
N SER A 239 10.52 -13.07 17.87
CA SER A 239 9.62 -12.22 17.07
C SER A 239 8.72 -13.04 16.16
N VAL A 240 9.25 -14.05 15.46
CA VAL A 240 8.42 -14.95 14.63
C VAL A 240 7.42 -15.74 15.50
N THR A 241 7.83 -16.16 16.69
CA THR A 241 6.94 -16.84 17.66
C THR A 241 5.83 -15.90 18.15
N ALA A 242 6.16 -14.64 18.45
CA ALA A 242 5.16 -13.64 18.86
C ALA A 242 4.15 -13.38 17.73
N ALA A 243 4.63 -13.22 16.49
CA ALA A 243 3.79 -13.07 15.31
C ALA A 243 2.84 -14.28 15.12
N ALA A 244 3.37 -15.50 15.19
CA ALA A 244 2.56 -16.72 15.08
C ALA A 244 1.48 -16.82 16.17
N ARG A 245 1.81 -16.48 17.43
CA ARG A 245 0.84 -16.49 18.54
C ARG A 245 -0.26 -15.45 18.36
N LEU A 246 0.10 -14.25 17.90
CA LEU A 246 -0.88 -13.20 17.61
C LEU A 246 -1.80 -13.62 16.46
N ASN A 247 -1.27 -14.30 15.45
CA ASN A 247 -2.07 -14.84 14.34
C ASN A 247 -3.02 -15.95 14.76
N GLU A 248 -2.59 -16.87 15.64
CA GLU A 248 -3.46 -17.89 16.21
C GLU A 248 -4.64 -17.26 16.97
N ASN A 249 -4.40 -16.20 17.73
CA ASN A 249 -5.43 -15.50 18.50
C ASN A 249 -6.41 -14.69 17.62
N MET A 250 -6.00 -14.26 16.42
CA MET A 250 -6.87 -13.57 15.47
C MET A 250 -7.78 -14.52 14.68
N ASN A 251 -7.51 -15.83 14.72
CA ASN A 251 -8.21 -16.84 13.95
C ASN A 251 -9.20 -17.67 14.80
N ILE A 252 -9.65 -17.13 15.94
CA ILE A 252 -10.58 -17.74 16.91
C ILE A 252 -11.90 -16.95 16.94
#